data_AF-A0A1T5BN33-F1
#
_entry.id   AF-A0A1T5BN33-F1
#
_cell.length_a   1.000
_cell.length_b   1.000
_cell.length_c   1.000
_cell.angle_alpha   90.00
_cell.angle_beta   90.00
_cell.angle_gamma   90.00
#
_symmetry.space_group_name_H-M   'P 1'
#
loop_
_entity.id
_entity.type
_entity.pdbx_description
1 polymer ?
#
loop_
_entity_poly.entity_id
_entity_poly.type
_entity_poly.pdbx_seq_one_letter_code
_entity_poly.pdbx_strand_id
1 'polypeptide(L)'
;METAYQSAEFILRYVVEFSTLGLEFFGICILVYTALKCFFRWLKKDMSIRLDLAEGIALALEFKLGGEVLRTVVVREWSELGILGAIIALRAALTLLIHWEIKNEENRCRE
;
A
#
# COMPACT_ATOMS: atom_id res chain seq x y z
N MET A 1 -37.99 11.06 5.64
CA MET A 1 -36.65 11.60 5.29
C MET A 1 -35.56 10.71 5.86
N GLU A 2 -35.63 10.30 7.13
CA GLU A 2 -34.64 9.41 7.78
C GLU A 2 -34.35 8.09 7.04
N THR A 3 -35.36 7.45 6.45
CA THR A 3 -35.18 6.19 5.69
C THR A 3 -34.36 6.35 4.41
N ALA A 4 -34.44 7.52 3.75
CA ALA A 4 -33.67 7.81 2.55
C ALA A 4 -32.19 8.06 2.88
N TYR A 5 -31.91 8.74 4.01
CA TYR A 5 -30.55 8.96 4.50
C TYR A 5 -29.87 7.64 4.92
N GLN A 6 -30.56 6.78 5.68
CA GLN A 6 -30.02 5.46 6.04
C GLN A 6 -29.70 4.60 4.81
N SER A 7 -30.55 4.63 3.79
CA SER A 7 -30.33 3.88 2.55
C SER A 7 -29.11 4.42 1.80
N ALA A 8 -28.94 5.74 1.74
CA ALA A 8 -27.79 6.36 1.09
C ALA A 8 -26.47 6.03 1.81
N GLU A 9 -26.44 6.05 3.15
CA GLU A 9 -25.25 5.66 3.92
C GLU A 9 -24.85 4.20 3.72
N PHE A 10 -25.82 3.29 3.68
CA PHE A 10 -25.56 1.86 3.41
C PHE A 10 -24.91 1.65 2.05
N ILE A 11 -25.43 2.31 1.02
CA ILE A 11 -24.88 2.23 -0.35
C ILE A 11 -23.45 2.78 -0.38
N LEU A 12 -23.22 3.93 0.28
CA LEU A 12 -21.92 4.60 0.29
C LEU A 12 -20.86 3.75 1.01
N ARG A 13 -21.20 3.17 2.18
CA ARG A 13 -20.32 2.24 2.91
C ARG A 13 -19.96 1.03 2.06
N TYR A 14 -20.96 0.39 1.45
CA TYR A 14 -20.74 -0.80 0.62
C TYR A 14 -19.84 -0.51 -0.58
N VAL A 15 -20.06 0.61 -1.27
CA VAL A 15 -19.24 1.03 -2.41
C VAL A 15 -17.79 1.28 -2.00
N VAL A 16 -17.57 1.93 -0.86
CA VAL A 16 -16.22 2.23 -0.39
C VAL A 16 -15.51 1.00 0.13
N GLU A 17 -16.16 0.14 0.90
CA GLU A 17 -15.57 -1.14 1.32
C GLU A 17 -15.16 -1.98 0.11
N PHE A 18 -16.02 -2.07 -0.90
CA PHE A 18 -15.70 -2.80 -2.13
C PHE A 18 -14.53 -2.17 -2.90
N SER A 19 -14.50 -0.84 -2.98
CA SER A 19 -13.44 -0.10 -3.68
C SER A 19 -12.09 -0.19 -2.96
N THR A 20 -12.06 -0.07 -1.63
CA THR A 20 -10.85 -0.28 -0.81
C THR A 20 -10.31 -1.69 -0.99
N LEU A 21 -11.19 -2.69 -0.92
CA LEU A 21 -10.79 -4.10 -1.09
C LEU A 21 -10.24 -4.37 -2.49
N GLY A 22 -10.82 -3.74 -3.52
CA GLY A 22 -10.28 -3.76 -4.88
C GLY A 22 -8.89 -3.14 -4.98
N LEU A 23 -8.69 -1.94 -4.43
CA LEU A 23 -7.40 -1.23 -4.43
C LEU A 23 -6.32 -2.02 -3.70
N GLU A 24 -6.64 -2.60 -2.54
CA GLU A 24 -5.73 -3.47 -1.79
C GLU A 24 -5.34 -4.71 -2.60
N PHE A 25 -6.31 -5.34 -3.27
CA PHE A 25 -6.06 -6.50 -4.11
C PHE A 25 -5.10 -6.17 -5.26
N PHE A 26 -5.30 -5.05 -5.96
CA PHE A 26 -4.38 -4.59 -7.00
C PHE A 26 -2.97 -4.34 -6.46
N GLY A 27 -2.86 -3.67 -5.30
CA GLY A 27 -1.57 -3.45 -4.64
C GLY A 27 -0.84 -4.76 -4.35
N ILE A 28 -1.54 -5.76 -3.79
CA ILE A 28 -0.97 -7.08 -3.49
C ILE A 28 -0.53 -7.80 -4.76
N CYS A 29 -1.36 -7.80 -5.81
CA CYS A 29 -1.02 -8.44 -7.09
C CYS A 29 0.26 -7.86 -7.71
N ILE A 30 0.40 -6.53 -7.71
CA ILE A 30 1.58 -5.83 -8.23
C ILE A 30 2.83 -6.17 -7.40
N LEU A 31 2.69 -6.19 -6.07
CA LEU A 31 3.77 -6.53 -5.15
C LEU A 31 4.27 -7.97 -5.40
N VAL A 32 3.34 -8.93 -5.49
CA VAL A 32 3.65 -10.34 -5.74
C VAL A 32 4.30 -10.52 -7.12
N TYR A 33 3.75 -9.88 -8.15
CA TYR A 33 4.31 -9.96 -9.51
C TYR A 33 5.74 -9.41 -9.57
N THR A 34 5.97 -8.23 -8.99
CA THR A 34 7.30 -7.62 -8.94
C THR A 34 8.28 -8.48 -8.13
N ALA A 35 7.84 -9.02 -6.99
CA ALA A 35 8.66 -9.91 -6.15
C ALA A 35 9.06 -11.17 -6.92
N LEU A 36 8.13 -11.83 -7.61
CA LEU A 36 8.41 -13.02 -8.42
C LEU A 36 9.38 -12.69 -9.57
N LYS A 37 9.11 -11.62 -10.33
CA LYS A 37 9.98 -11.17 -11.42
C LYS A 37 11.40 -10.88 -10.94
N CYS A 38 11.53 -10.21 -9.80
CA CYS A 38 12.82 -9.91 -9.18
C CYS A 38 13.52 -11.19 -8.69
N PHE A 39 12.79 -12.13 -8.10
CA PHE A 39 13.33 -13.42 -7.66
C PHE A 39 13.91 -14.24 -8.83
N PHE A 40 13.20 -14.30 -9.96
CA PHE A 40 13.70 -14.97 -11.16
C PHE A 40 14.94 -14.28 -11.78
N ARG A 41 15.01 -12.93 -11.78
CA ARG A 41 16.21 -12.21 -12.25
C ARG A 41 17.38 -12.31 -11.28
N TRP A 42 17.11 -12.38 -9.98
CA TRP A 42 18.13 -12.61 -8.96
C TRP A 42 18.83 -13.95 -9.15
N LEU A 43 18.08 -15.00 -9.48
CA LEU A 43 18.65 -16.29 -9.82
C LEU A 43 19.52 -16.24 -11.09
N LYS A 44 19.24 -15.30 -12.00
CA LYS A 44 20.05 -15.02 -13.21
C LYS A 44 21.23 -14.07 -12.99
N LYS A 45 21.54 -13.66 -11.75
CA LYS A 45 22.72 -12.84 -11.38
C LYS A 45 22.75 -11.44 -12.03
N ASP A 46 21.58 -10.87 -12.31
CA ASP A 46 21.47 -9.54 -12.90
C ASP A 46 21.58 -8.44 -11.81
N MET A 47 22.29 -7.34 -12.06
CA MET A 47 22.52 -6.32 -11.02
C MET A 47 21.41 -5.25 -10.93
N SER A 48 20.51 -5.24 -11.91
CA SER A 48 19.49 -4.20 -12.10
C SER A 48 18.20 -4.40 -11.28
N ILE A 49 18.16 -5.44 -10.44
CA ILE A 49 16.94 -5.94 -9.75
C ILE A 49 16.40 -4.96 -8.70
N ARG A 50 17.29 -4.21 -8.05
CA ARG A 50 16.93 -3.37 -6.89
C ARG A 50 16.03 -2.19 -7.31
N LEU A 51 16.22 -1.67 -8.53
CA LEU A 51 15.41 -0.57 -9.07
C LEU A 51 13.98 -1.05 -9.37
N ASP A 52 13.85 -2.16 -10.10
CA ASP A 52 12.58 -2.81 -10.45
C ASP A 52 11.78 -3.19 -9.19
N LEU A 53 12.46 -3.68 -8.14
CA LEU A 53 11.84 -4.02 -6.86
C LEU A 53 11.28 -2.78 -6.13
N ALA A 54 12.05 -1.69 -6.06
CA ALA A 54 11.60 -0.49 -5.37
C ALA A 54 10.45 0.21 -6.10
N GLU A 55 10.44 0.18 -7.43
CA GLU A 55 9.34 0.72 -8.24
C GLU A 55 8.04 -0.07 -7.97
N GLY A 56 8.09 -1.40 -7.98
CA GLY A 56 6.89 -2.20 -7.69
C GLY A 56 6.44 -2.13 -6.23
N ILE A 57 7.36 -1.95 -5.27
CA ILE A 57 7.00 -1.67 -3.88
C ILE A 57 6.28 -0.31 -3.78
N ALA A 58 6.84 0.74 -4.37
CA ALA A 58 6.25 2.08 -4.36
C ALA A 58 4.84 2.08 -4.99
N LEU A 59 4.68 1.44 -6.14
CA LEU A 59 3.38 1.34 -6.81
C LEU A 59 2.34 0.60 -5.95
N ALA A 60 2.73 -0.51 -5.31
CA ALA A 60 1.82 -1.24 -4.41
C ALA A 60 1.43 -0.41 -3.17
N LEU A 61 2.32 0.45 -2.68
CA LEU A 61 2.06 1.38 -1.59
C LEU A 61 1.12 2.50 -2.01
N GLU A 62 1.24 3.05 -3.22
CA GLU A 62 0.29 4.04 -3.74
C GLU A 62 -1.14 3.48 -3.80
N PHE A 63 -1.31 2.24 -4.26
CA PHE A 63 -2.62 1.58 -4.25
C PHE A 63 -3.16 1.34 -2.84
N LYS A 64 -2.30 0.92 -1.91
CA LYS A 64 -2.69 0.71 -0.51
C LYS A 64 -3.10 2.01 0.17
N LEU A 65 -2.39 3.10 -0.10
CA LEU A 65 -2.67 4.42 0.44
C LEU A 65 -3.97 4.99 -0.15
N GLY A 66 -4.24 4.76 -1.45
CA GLY A 66 -5.52 5.10 -2.08
C GLY A 66 -6.72 4.40 -1.43
N GLY A 67 -6.57 3.11 -1.08
CA GLY A 67 -7.61 2.35 -0.37
C GLY A 67 -7.90 2.87 1.04
N GLU A 68 -6.86 3.25 1.77
CA GLU A 68 -6.96 3.86 3.11
C GLU A 68 -7.63 5.24 3.05
N VAL A 69 -7.28 6.06 2.06
CA VAL A 69 -7.92 7.38 1.83
C VAL A 69 -9.41 7.21 1.53
N LEU A 70 -9.81 6.27 0.67
CA LEU A 70 -11.23 5.98 0.41
C LEU A 70 -11.99 5.63 1.69
N ARG A 71 -11.39 4.82 2.56
CA ARG A 71 -11.99 4.37 3.82
C ARG A 71 -12.19 5.52 4.81
N THR A 72 -11.23 6.45 4.89
CA THR A 72 -11.30 7.63 5.77
C THR A 72 -12.29 8.70 5.30
N VAL A 73 -12.65 8.73 4.00
CA VAL A 73 -13.68 9.64 3.47
C VAL A 73 -15.09 9.27 3.95
N VAL A 74 -15.35 7.99 4.25
CA VAL A 74 -16.70 7.48 4.59
C VAL A 74 -16.92 7.22 6.07
N VAL A 75 -15.93 6.68 6.78
CA VAL A 75 -16.10 6.33 8.20
C VAL A 75 -15.69 7.49 9.09
N ARG A 76 -16.62 8.42 9.32
CA ARG A 76 -16.47 9.56 10.26
C ARG A 76 -16.73 9.17 11.73
N GLU A 77 -16.29 8.01 12.20
CA GLU A 77 -16.14 7.74 13.65
C GLU A 77 -14.65 7.93 14.02
N TRP A 78 -14.30 9.20 14.19
CA TRP A 78 -12.94 9.75 14.10
C TRP A 78 -11.93 9.28 15.15
N SER A 79 -12.39 8.78 16.29
CA SER A 79 -11.52 8.58 17.47
C SER A 79 -10.64 7.33 17.38
N GLU A 80 -11.21 6.19 16.98
CA GLU A 80 -10.52 4.90 17.10
C GLU A 80 -9.81 4.48 15.80
N LEU A 81 -10.38 4.83 14.66
CA LEU A 81 -9.81 4.52 13.34
C LEU A 81 -8.60 5.39 12.99
N GLY A 82 -8.56 6.65 13.45
CA GLY A 82 -7.42 7.53 13.23
C GLY A 82 -6.14 7.02 13.90
N ILE A 83 -6.26 6.47 15.11
CA ILE A 83 -5.12 5.91 15.86
C ILE A 83 -4.62 4.63 15.20
N LEU A 84 -5.53 3.72 14.83
CA LEU A 84 -5.17 2.47 14.16
C LEU A 84 -4.52 2.72 12.80
N GLY A 85 -5.07 3.63 12.00
CA GLY A 85 -4.51 4.03 10.70
C GLY A 85 -3.15 4.71 10.84
N ALA A 86 -2.99 5.60 11.84
CA ALA A 86 -1.71 6.25 12.13
C ALA A 86 -0.62 5.23 12.50
N ILE A 87 -0.94 4.22 13.30
CA ILE A 87 0.01 3.16 13.68
C ILE A 87 0.45 2.33 12.46
N ILE A 88 -0.48 1.97 11.57
CA ILE A 88 -0.18 1.20 10.36
C ILE A 88 0.66 2.04 9.38
N ALA A 89 0.34 3.33 9.22
CA ALA A 89 1.09 4.27 8.40
C ALA A 89 2.51 4.49 8.93
N LEU A 90 2.66 4.71 10.25
CA LEU A 90 3.96 4.83 10.92
C LEU A 90 4.80 3.57 10.72
N ARG A 91 4.20 2.38 10.87
CA ARG A 91 4.89 1.10 10.67
C ARG A 91 5.38 0.96 9.22
N ALA A 92 4.53 1.27 8.24
CA ALA A 92 4.92 1.24 6.84
C ALA A 92 6.04 2.24 6.55
N ALA A 93 5.93 3.47 7.02
CA ALA A 93 6.93 4.51 6.82
C ALA A 93 8.29 4.13 7.43
N LEU A 94 8.32 3.63 8.66
CA LEU A 94 9.57 3.24 9.35
C LEU A 94 10.24 2.06 8.65
N THR A 95 9.47 1.03 8.28
CA THR A 95 10.01 -0.14 7.57
C THR A 95 10.51 0.23 6.17
N LEU A 96 9.86 1.17 5.47
CA LEU A 96 10.30 1.65 4.16
C LEU A 96 11.53 2.55 4.23
N LEU A 97 11.64 3.42 5.23
CA LEU A 97 12.83 4.22 5.48
C LEU A 97 14.06 3.33 5.71
N ILE A 98 13.92 2.29 6.54
CA ILE A 98 15.00 1.33 6.80
C ILE A 98 15.34 0.56 5.51
N HIS A 99 14.34 0.13 4.75
CA HIS A 99 14.58 -0.57 3.48
C HIS A 99 15.26 0.34 2.45
N TRP A 100 14.94 1.64 2.43
CA TRP A 100 15.60 2.64 1.59
C TRP A 100 17.05 2.89 2.02
N GLU A 101 17.33 2.92 3.31
CA GLU A 101 18.67 3.15 3.85
C GLU A 101 19.60 1.96 3.55
N ILE A 102 19.14 0.73 3.82
CA ILE A 102 19.83 -0.51 3.42
C ILE A 102 20.00 -0.53 1.90
N LYS A 103 18.99 -0.04 1.17
CA LYS A 103 19.10 0.01 -0.28
C LYS A 103 20.21 0.97 -0.73
N ASN A 104 20.35 2.10 -0.05
CA ASN A 104 21.33 3.12 -0.38
C ASN A 104 22.76 2.75 0.04
N GLU A 105 22.94 1.98 1.11
CA GLU A 105 24.27 1.56 1.57
C GLU A 105 24.95 0.51 0.67
N GLU A 106 24.24 -0.46 0.10
CA GLU A 106 24.86 -1.40 -0.87
C GLU A 106 25.37 -0.70 -2.14
N ASN A 107 24.88 0.51 -2.47
CA ASN A 107 25.39 1.28 -3.59
C ASN A 107 26.68 2.05 -3.26
N ARG A 108 27.00 2.25 -1.98
CA ARG A 108 28.24 2.91 -1.52
C ARG A 108 29.44 1.97 -1.38
N CYS A 109 29.24 0.66 -1.53
CA CYS A 109 30.33 -0.35 -1.47
C CYS A 109 30.78 -0.83 -2.88
N ARG A 110 30.42 -0.07 -3.92
CA ARG A 110 30.85 -0.26 -5.32
C ARG A 110 31.72 0.89 -5.86
N GLU A 111 32.41 1.59 -4.96
CA GLU A 111 33.60 2.38 -5.29
C GLU A 111 34.84 1.70 -4.70
#